data_AF-A0A9D1GX12-F1
#
_entry.id   AF-A0A9D1GX12-F1
#
_cell.length_a   1.000
_cell.length_b   1.000
_cell.length_c   1.000
_cell.angle_alpha   90.00
_cell.angle_beta   90.00
_cell.angle_gamma   90.00
#
_symmetry.space_group_name_H-M   'P 1'
#
loop_
_entity.id
_entity.type
_entity.pdbx_description
1 polymer ?
#
loop_
_entity_poly.entity_id
_entity_poly.type
_entity_poly.pdbx_seq_one_letter_code
_entity_poly.pdbx_strand_id
1 'polypeptide(L)'
;MSARRSTSDDARRKQRARRRAQRRQRSVLAVLLLVVVLAVATGLLIGLHAVAGAFNEPSSTSGFYTPRVIVVGVDGRSELTQADRDVLGEYEAETAAVLTPQRCAASGWASLSSLAEAEVSCDPTVTDIGVVDDWQDRQAEAARTAAELGSLAGDGPNCVAAVGPLAAIGAARSDGTTAEYLDLDGFRAAEYETSCPVVLVDPGDRADEVIRELAGVEDATLIVAGMGGGQDVQMLYRLGTTLPGWLTSETTGRTGVVTLPDLAMTLRGAVTGEAVEATPYAHPLQLVDRDGGVGPDRLQEHLTQTERLVTVPTKALLWVIGVMIGVAVVGLLVWRLGPGRSREVALPFVASLAASLPPALLLAGMTAWWRSDAPGRSLFVSVVLSWVITVAVTVGSRWIGPLVRRGLTGWSLLAVLTFLLCLGDAALDGFLRRNSLLAVRPMRQFSGFDGSVMALLIGSGLAVLGVLGAWEGLARRVKSAGAEEDTETKLKRRLRRPLPFDLLGRPVTGIAVVVVTVLAAVWTARTPSVLDMVAFVVVLGWFLAAGFWLRRTMPAR
;
A
#
# COMPACT_ATOMS: atom_id res chain seq x y z
N MET A 1 -5.00 -70.09 -35.43
CA MET A 1 -4.47 -68.71 -35.34
C MET A 1 -5.40 -67.69 -34.65
N SER A 2 -6.72 -67.91 -34.57
CA SER A 2 -7.67 -66.98 -33.92
C SER A 2 -7.51 -66.87 -32.39
N ALA A 3 -7.20 -67.97 -31.68
CA ALA A 3 -7.07 -67.98 -30.21
C ALA A 3 -5.86 -67.18 -29.65
N ARG A 4 -4.81 -66.94 -30.45
CA ARG A 4 -3.64 -66.14 -30.02
C ARG A 4 -3.88 -64.63 -30.07
N ARG A 5 -4.92 -64.14 -30.75
CA ARG A 5 -5.24 -62.71 -30.80
C ARG A 5 -5.99 -62.22 -29.55
N SER A 6 -6.83 -63.05 -28.93
CA SER A 6 -7.67 -62.61 -27.80
C SER A 6 -6.88 -62.35 -26.51
N THR A 7 -5.83 -63.12 -26.24
CA THR A 7 -5.00 -62.95 -25.04
C THR A 7 -4.20 -61.65 -25.06
N SER A 8 -3.78 -61.18 -26.25
CA SER A 8 -3.05 -59.92 -26.39
C SER A 8 -3.95 -58.69 -26.15
N ASP A 9 -5.22 -58.78 -26.54
CA ASP A 9 -6.17 -57.68 -26.36
C ASP A 9 -6.61 -57.55 -24.89
N ASP A 10 -6.71 -58.68 -24.18
CA ASP A 10 -7.08 -58.66 -22.76
C ASP A 10 -5.95 -58.11 -21.88
N ALA A 11 -4.69 -58.43 -22.21
CA ALA A 11 -3.51 -57.82 -21.59
C ALA A 11 -3.45 -56.30 -21.84
N ARG A 12 -3.74 -55.85 -23.08
CA ARG A 12 -3.81 -54.42 -23.43
C ARG A 12 -4.95 -53.70 -22.71
N ARG A 13 -6.11 -54.34 -22.55
CA ARG A 13 -7.25 -53.80 -21.78
C ARG A 13 -6.91 -53.64 -20.30
N LYS A 14 -6.32 -54.67 -19.67
CA LYS A 14 -5.86 -54.61 -18.27
C LYS A 14 -4.80 -53.54 -18.06
N GLN A 15 -3.84 -53.41 -18.98
CA GLN A 15 -2.80 -52.37 -18.89
C GLN A 15 -3.36 -50.95 -19.07
N ARG A 16 -4.35 -50.76 -19.96
CA ARG A 16 -5.07 -49.48 -20.11
C ARG A 16 -5.91 -49.14 -18.87
N ALA A 17 -6.55 -50.13 -18.25
CA ALA A 17 -7.32 -49.95 -17.02
C ALA A 17 -6.41 -49.52 -15.85
N ARG A 18 -5.28 -50.20 -15.65
CA ARG A 18 -4.28 -49.83 -14.62
C ARG A 18 -3.73 -48.42 -14.83
N ARG A 19 -3.39 -48.04 -16.07
CA ARG A 19 -2.93 -46.66 -16.38
C ARG A 19 -4.01 -45.61 -16.12
N ARG A 20 -5.30 -45.91 -16.32
CA ARG A 20 -6.41 -45.01 -16.00
C ARG A 20 -6.62 -44.87 -14.49
N ALA A 21 -6.57 -45.98 -13.74
CA ALA A 21 -6.67 -45.97 -12.29
C ALA A 21 -5.52 -45.19 -11.65
N GLN A 22 -4.27 -45.43 -12.09
CA GLN A 22 -3.09 -44.72 -11.57
C GLN A 22 -3.12 -43.21 -11.89
N ARG A 23 -3.65 -42.82 -13.06
CA ARG A 23 -3.86 -41.39 -13.40
C ARG A 23 -4.93 -40.74 -12.51
N ARG A 24 -6.05 -41.44 -12.25
CA ARG A 24 -7.10 -40.94 -11.33
C ARG A 24 -6.57 -40.79 -9.92
N GLN A 25 -5.82 -41.77 -9.42
CA GLN A 25 -5.24 -41.72 -8.08
C GLN A 25 -4.25 -40.55 -7.94
N ARG A 26 -3.37 -40.33 -8.93
CA ARG A 26 -2.46 -39.17 -8.94
C ARG A 26 -3.20 -37.83 -8.99
N SER A 27 -4.29 -37.71 -9.77
CA SER A 27 -5.07 -36.47 -9.79
C SER A 27 -5.81 -36.23 -8.48
N VAL A 28 -6.39 -37.28 -7.88
CA VAL A 28 -7.07 -37.15 -6.57
C VAL A 28 -6.07 -36.71 -5.50
N LEU A 29 -4.90 -37.34 -5.45
CA LEU A 29 -3.87 -37.00 -4.47
C LEU A 29 -3.33 -35.58 -4.66
N ALA A 30 -3.20 -35.11 -5.91
CA ALA A 30 -2.78 -33.74 -6.20
C ALA A 30 -3.86 -32.70 -5.85
N VAL A 31 -5.16 -33.00 -6.09
CA VAL A 31 -6.27 -32.16 -5.63
C VAL A 31 -6.27 -32.09 -4.10
N LEU A 32 -6.15 -33.23 -3.42
CA LEU A 32 -6.12 -33.30 -1.96
C LEU A 32 -4.96 -32.49 -1.39
N LEU A 33 -3.77 -32.60 -1.99
CA LEU A 33 -2.60 -31.86 -1.56
C LEU A 33 -2.76 -30.34 -1.79
N LEU A 34 -3.36 -29.92 -2.90
CA LEU A 34 -3.69 -28.51 -3.12
C LEU A 34 -4.70 -28.00 -2.10
N VAL A 35 -5.76 -28.77 -1.83
CA VAL A 35 -6.78 -28.42 -0.83
C VAL A 35 -6.15 -28.34 0.57
N VAL A 36 -5.25 -29.25 0.92
CA VAL A 36 -4.51 -29.20 2.18
C VAL A 36 -3.60 -27.97 2.23
N VAL A 37 -2.86 -27.65 1.17
CA VAL A 37 -2.02 -26.45 1.11
C VAL A 37 -2.87 -25.18 1.24
N LEU A 38 -4.01 -25.12 0.54
CA LEU A 38 -4.93 -23.98 0.65
C LEU A 38 -5.53 -23.89 2.05
N ALA A 39 -5.98 -25.00 2.63
CA ALA A 39 -6.55 -25.04 3.97
C ALA A 39 -5.51 -24.70 5.05
N VAL A 40 -4.26 -25.14 4.90
CA VAL A 40 -3.15 -24.75 5.78
C VAL A 40 -2.86 -23.26 5.62
N ALA A 41 -2.78 -22.73 4.40
CA ALA A 41 -2.56 -21.30 4.16
C ALA A 41 -3.71 -20.45 4.72
N THR A 42 -4.96 -20.86 4.49
CA THR A 42 -6.15 -20.21 5.05
C THR A 42 -6.20 -20.33 6.57
N GLY A 43 -5.85 -21.48 7.14
CA GLY A 43 -5.77 -21.68 8.58
C GLY A 43 -4.66 -20.84 9.23
N LEU A 44 -3.51 -20.71 8.55
CA LEU A 44 -2.42 -19.82 8.97
C LEU A 44 -2.87 -18.36 8.92
N LEU A 45 -3.55 -17.96 7.84
CA LEU A 45 -4.13 -16.62 7.68
C LEU A 45 -5.17 -16.30 8.76
N ILE A 46 -6.09 -17.24 9.05
CA ILE A 46 -7.10 -17.09 10.11
C ILE A 46 -6.44 -17.07 11.48
N GLY A 47 -5.44 -17.91 11.73
CA GLY A 47 -4.67 -17.90 12.98
C GLY A 47 -3.91 -16.59 13.19
N LEU A 48 -3.26 -16.09 12.13
CA LEU A 48 -2.64 -14.76 12.11
C LEU A 48 -3.66 -13.65 12.31
N HIS A 49 -4.88 -13.78 11.77
CA HIS A 49 -5.94 -12.80 11.98
C HIS A 49 -6.50 -12.85 13.40
N ALA A 50 -6.70 -14.03 13.98
CA ALA A 50 -7.14 -14.15 15.37
C ALA A 50 -6.11 -13.55 16.33
N VAL A 51 -4.82 -13.74 16.02
CA VAL A 51 -3.73 -13.11 16.75
C VAL A 51 -3.69 -11.60 16.47
N ALA A 52 -3.87 -11.15 15.23
CA ALA A 52 -3.86 -9.73 14.86
C ALA A 52 -5.07 -8.94 15.40
N GLY A 53 -6.26 -9.52 15.34
CA GLY A 53 -7.51 -8.93 15.82
C GLY A 53 -7.61 -8.89 17.34
N ALA A 54 -6.86 -9.75 18.05
CA ALA A 54 -6.64 -9.60 19.49
C ALA A 54 -5.81 -8.34 19.84
N PHE A 55 -5.18 -7.68 18.86
CA PHE A 55 -4.44 -6.42 19.03
C PHE A 55 -5.19 -5.18 18.49
N ASN A 56 -6.45 -5.32 18.06
CA ASN A 56 -7.29 -4.15 17.79
C ASN A 56 -7.80 -3.63 19.13
N GLU A 57 -6.91 -3.00 19.89
CA GLU A 57 -7.27 -2.24 21.08
C GLU A 57 -8.21 -1.09 20.66
N PRO A 58 -9.26 -0.82 21.44
CA PRO A 58 -10.15 0.30 21.14
C PRO A 58 -9.34 1.59 21.13
N SER A 59 -9.32 2.28 20.00
CA SER A 59 -8.74 3.61 19.93
C SER A 59 -9.70 4.62 20.57
N SER A 60 -9.15 5.54 21.36
CA SER A 60 -9.88 6.70 21.84
C SER A 60 -9.47 7.92 21.01
N THR A 61 -10.41 8.83 20.78
CA THR A 61 -10.09 10.13 20.17
C THR A 61 -9.15 10.89 21.08
N SER A 62 -7.99 11.29 20.56
CA SER A 62 -6.94 11.96 21.34
C SER A 62 -7.27 13.45 21.51
N GLY A 63 -8.21 13.77 22.40
CA GLY A 63 -8.56 15.15 22.73
C GLY A 63 -7.40 15.91 23.40
N PHE A 64 -7.51 17.24 23.43
CA PHE A 64 -6.68 18.11 24.28
C PHE A 64 -7.36 18.29 25.63
N TYR A 65 -6.60 18.12 26.70
CA TYR A 65 -7.10 18.26 28.08
C TYR A 65 -6.78 19.63 28.69
N THR A 66 -5.90 20.39 28.06
CA THR A 66 -5.48 21.72 28.47
C THR A 66 -6.15 22.78 27.59
N PRO A 67 -6.35 24.01 28.10
CA PRO A 67 -6.90 25.11 27.31
C PRO A 67 -5.92 25.61 26.23
N ARG A 68 -4.64 25.26 26.35
CA ARG A 68 -3.55 25.72 25.48
C ARG A 68 -2.83 24.54 24.85
N VAL A 69 -2.50 24.67 23.57
CA VAL A 69 -1.72 23.71 22.79
C VAL A 69 -0.54 24.43 22.16
N ILE A 70 0.67 23.99 22.48
CA ILE A 70 1.90 24.55 21.94
C ILE A 70 2.56 23.49 21.06
N VAL A 71 2.78 23.81 19.79
CA VAL A 71 3.41 22.92 18.82
C VAL A 71 4.80 23.43 18.49
N VAL A 72 5.83 22.72 18.96
CA VAL A 72 7.22 23.00 18.63
C VAL A 72 7.60 22.18 17.40
N GLY A 73 7.82 22.86 16.29
CA GLY A 73 8.30 22.26 15.05
C GLY A 73 9.81 22.19 15.03
N VAL A 74 10.37 21.01 14.79
CA VAL A 74 11.82 20.80 14.72
C VAL A 74 12.24 20.32 13.34
N ASP A 75 13.38 20.79 12.86
CA ASP A 75 13.93 20.38 11.55
C ASP A 75 14.82 19.15 11.68
N GLY A 76 14.72 18.21 10.74
CA GLY A 76 15.63 17.07 10.58
C GLY A 76 15.65 16.06 11.73
N ARG A 77 14.54 15.84 12.43
CA ARG A 77 14.50 15.13 13.72
C ARG A 77 14.15 13.64 13.61
N SER A 78 14.97 12.88 12.86
CA SER A 78 14.81 11.42 12.70
C SER A 78 15.37 10.60 13.86
N GLU A 79 16.18 11.21 14.73
CA GLU A 79 16.73 10.62 15.95
C GLU A 79 16.42 11.51 17.16
N LEU A 80 16.17 10.87 18.31
CA LEU A 80 15.95 11.58 19.57
C LEU A 80 17.26 12.16 20.10
N THR A 81 17.26 13.47 20.35
CA THR A 81 18.37 14.14 21.04
C THR A 81 18.40 13.76 22.52
N GLN A 82 19.43 14.22 23.23
CA GLN A 82 19.45 14.09 24.68
C GLN A 82 18.27 14.83 25.34
N ALA A 83 17.91 16.01 24.83
CA ALA A 83 16.77 16.77 25.35
C ALA A 83 15.46 15.96 25.26
N ASP A 84 15.22 15.34 24.10
CA ASP A 84 14.04 14.51 23.87
C ASP A 84 14.02 13.29 24.80
N ARG A 85 15.18 12.67 25.02
CA ARG A 85 15.32 11.51 25.92
C ARG A 85 15.08 11.87 27.38
N ASP A 86 15.60 13.01 27.81
CA ASP A 86 15.41 13.51 29.17
C ASP A 86 13.93 13.80 29.42
N VAL A 87 13.28 14.54 28.51
CA VAL A 87 11.86 14.89 28.59
C VAL A 87 10.96 13.65 28.53
N LEU A 88 11.18 12.73 27.59
CA LEU A 88 10.40 11.48 27.50
C LEU A 88 10.70 10.49 28.64
N GLY A 89 11.81 10.69 29.37
CA GLY A 89 12.14 9.91 30.56
C GLY A 89 11.48 10.45 31.84
N GLU A 90 11.16 11.74 31.86
CA GLU A 90 10.55 12.42 33.00
C GLU A 90 9.02 12.52 32.89
N TYR A 91 8.51 12.75 31.68
CA TYR A 91 7.09 12.99 31.43
C TYR A 91 6.43 11.82 30.69
N GLU A 92 5.19 11.53 31.05
CA GLU A 92 4.35 10.63 30.26
C GLU A 92 4.00 11.28 28.93
N ALA A 93 4.14 10.50 27.85
CA ALA A 93 3.99 11.00 26.50
C ALA A 93 3.17 10.05 25.62
N GLU A 94 2.40 10.66 24.73
CA GLU A 94 1.88 9.97 23.56
C GLU A 94 2.84 10.20 22.40
N THR A 95 3.19 9.16 21.66
CA THR A 95 4.30 9.22 20.70
C THR A 95 3.94 8.61 19.36
N ALA A 96 4.58 9.08 18.29
CA ALA A 96 4.52 8.48 16.97
C ALA A 96 5.75 8.85 16.14
N ALA A 97 5.90 8.14 15.02
CA ALA A 97 6.67 8.57 13.88
C ALA A 97 5.77 9.43 12.97
N VAL A 98 6.15 10.68 12.72
CA VAL A 98 5.49 11.51 11.73
C VAL A 98 6.18 11.35 10.38
N LEU A 99 5.37 11.17 9.34
CA LEU A 99 5.83 11.05 7.96
C LEU A 99 5.87 12.44 7.31
N THR A 100 7.05 12.82 6.84
CA THR A 100 7.34 14.13 6.26
C THR A 100 8.14 13.96 4.97
N PRO A 101 7.50 13.82 3.80
CA PRO A 101 8.22 13.63 2.54
C PRO A 101 8.90 14.93 2.06
N GLN A 102 8.87 15.95 2.91
CA GLN A 102 9.19 17.32 2.58
C GLN A 102 10.68 17.60 2.68
N ARG A 103 11.16 18.36 1.71
CA ARG A 103 12.57 18.70 1.58
C ARG A 103 13.06 19.65 2.67
N CYS A 104 12.16 20.40 3.29
CA CYS A 104 12.49 21.41 4.30
C CYS A 104 11.31 21.68 5.24
N ALA A 105 11.61 22.27 6.40
CA ALA A 105 10.64 22.61 7.43
C ALA A 105 9.48 23.50 6.94
N ALA A 106 9.73 24.46 6.03
CA ALA A 106 8.69 25.34 5.49
C ALA A 106 7.51 24.58 4.86
N SER A 107 7.81 23.47 4.17
CA SER A 107 6.79 22.59 3.59
C SER A 107 6.03 21.77 4.64
N GLY A 108 6.67 21.42 5.76
CA GLY A 108 5.95 20.83 6.90
C GLY A 108 4.98 21.81 7.54
N TRP A 109 5.41 23.05 7.77
CA TRP A 109 4.54 24.12 8.27
C TRP A 109 3.40 24.44 7.30
N ALA A 110 3.67 24.47 5.99
CA ALA A 110 2.64 24.59 4.96
C ALA A 110 1.65 23.41 4.97
N SER A 111 2.13 22.20 5.27
CA SER A 111 1.27 21.02 5.38
C SER A 111 0.35 21.10 6.61
N LEU A 112 0.84 21.66 7.72
CA LEU A 112 -0.02 22.02 8.85
C LEU A 112 -1.05 23.09 8.49
N SER A 113 -0.59 24.17 7.84
CA SER A 113 -1.45 25.28 7.41
C SER A 113 -2.63 24.82 6.53
N SER A 114 -2.38 23.85 5.64
CA SER A 114 -3.35 23.41 4.64
C SER A 114 -4.19 22.18 4.99
N LEU A 115 -3.87 21.50 6.09
CA LEU A 115 -4.48 20.22 6.46
C LEU A 115 -4.30 19.12 5.39
N ALA A 116 -3.31 19.30 4.52
CA ALA A 116 -2.97 18.43 3.41
C ALA A 116 -1.45 18.48 3.17
N GLU A 117 -0.91 17.56 2.38
CA GLU A 117 0.51 17.61 2.01
C GLU A 117 0.77 18.81 1.08
N ALA A 118 1.62 19.74 1.51
CA ALA A 118 1.98 20.93 0.74
C ALA A 118 3.50 21.04 0.57
N GLU A 119 3.94 21.32 -0.66
CA GLU A 119 5.34 21.61 -0.98
C GLU A 119 5.43 23.09 -1.33
N VAL A 120 6.32 23.82 -0.63
CA VAL A 120 6.59 25.25 -0.83
C VAL A 120 8.10 25.52 -0.75
N SER A 121 8.53 26.68 -1.26
CA SER A 121 9.89 27.20 -1.11
C SER A 121 10.39 27.18 0.35
N CYS A 122 11.67 26.91 0.57
CA CYS A 122 12.24 26.68 1.90
C CYS A 122 12.54 27.95 2.71
N ASP A 123 12.61 29.11 2.03
CA ASP A 123 13.06 30.37 2.62
C ASP A 123 11.91 31.39 2.68
N PRO A 124 11.01 31.34 3.68
CA PRO A 124 9.97 32.36 3.81
C PRO A 124 10.55 33.71 4.22
N THR A 125 9.88 34.76 3.77
CA THR A 125 10.09 36.11 4.28
C THR A 125 8.85 36.51 5.07
N VAL A 126 9.04 36.86 6.34
CA VAL A 126 7.98 37.24 7.26
C VAL A 126 8.31 38.60 7.84
N THR A 127 7.34 39.51 7.83
CA THR A 127 7.49 40.84 8.43
C THR A 127 7.46 40.78 9.96
N ASP A 128 7.92 41.84 10.64
CA ASP A 128 7.91 41.92 12.11
C ASP A 128 6.49 41.86 12.72
N ILE A 129 5.45 42.02 11.90
CA ILE A 129 4.04 41.92 12.31
C ILE A 129 3.36 40.61 11.87
N GLY A 130 4.13 39.62 11.38
CA GLY A 130 3.61 38.29 11.05
C GLY A 130 2.88 38.20 9.71
N VAL A 131 3.21 39.05 8.74
CA VAL A 131 2.75 38.88 7.34
C VAL A 131 3.78 38.08 6.56
N VAL A 132 3.34 37.00 5.90
CA VAL A 132 4.18 36.20 4.98
C VAL A 132 4.22 36.89 3.62
N ASP A 133 5.34 37.54 3.27
CA ASP A 133 5.44 38.43 2.10
C ASP A 133 5.19 37.71 0.76
N ASP A 134 5.62 36.46 0.65
CA ASP A 134 5.49 35.62 -0.54
C ASP A 134 4.28 34.67 -0.50
N TRP A 135 3.25 35.00 0.29
CA TRP A 135 2.11 34.12 0.54
C TRP A 135 1.41 33.63 -0.74
N GLN A 136 1.18 34.51 -1.72
CA GLN A 136 0.50 34.14 -2.96
C GLN A 136 1.30 33.16 -3.81
N ASP A 137 2.63 33.29 -3.83
CA ASP A 137 3.50 32.36 -4.54
C ASP A 137 3.48 30.98 -3.86
N ARG A 138 3.53 30.95 -2.53
CA ARG A 138 3.40 29.72 -1.73
C ARG A 138 2.04 29.05 -1.91
N GLN A 139 0.96 29.83 -1.95
CA GLN A 139 -0.38 29.33 -2.23
C GLN A 139 -0.43 28.67 -3.62
N ALA A 140 0.19 29.28 -4.63
CA ALA A 140 0.26 28.72 -5.98
C ALA A 140 1.12 27.45 -6.06
N GLU A 141 2.16 27.33 -5.24
CA GLU A 141 2.96 26.11 -5.10
C GLU A 141 2.18 24.99 -4.42
N ALA A 142 1.54 25.27 -3.27
CA ALA A 142 0.70 24.33 -2.54
C ALA A 142 -0.50 23.83 -3.38
N ALA A 143 -1.10 24.70 -4.20
CA ALA A 143 -2.18 24.33 -5.09
C ALA A 143 -1.81 23.23 -6.10
N ARG A 144 -0.51 22.98 -6.38
CA ARG A 144 -0.05 21.89 -7.25
C ARG A 144 -0.35 20.51 -6.67
N THR A 145 -0.45 20.41 -5.35
CA THR A 145 -0.88 19.20 -4.63
C THR A 145 -2.33 19.28 -4.17
N ALA A 146 -3.10 20.25 -4.68
CA ALA A 146 -4.46 20.56 -4.25
C ALA A 146 -4.58 20.93 -2.76
N ALA A 147 -3.50 21.44 -2.17
CA ALA A 147 -3.48 22.00 -0.82
C ALA A 147 -3.88 23.48 -0.85
N GLU A 148 -4.58 23.93 0.19
CA GLU A 148 -5.03 25.32 0.38
C GLU A 148 -4.49 25.84 1.72
N LEU A 149 -3.48 26.72 1.68
CA LEU A 149 -2.86 27.24 2.90
C LEU A 149 -3.85 28.13 3.68
N GLY A 150 -3.63 28.24 4.99
CA GLY A 150 -4.45 29.00 5.92
C GLY A 150 -5.73 28.32 6.37
N SER A 151 -5.95 27.06 5.96
CA SER A 151 -7.08 26.24 6.37
C SER A 151 -7.08 25.92 7.87
N LEU A 152 -5.91 25.82 8.51
CA LEU A 152 -5.78 25.61 9.95
C LEU A 152 -6.24 26.84 10.75
N ALA A 153 -5.81 28.03 10.35
CA ALA A 153 -6.13 29.30 11.01
C ALA A 153 -7.36 30.01 10.40
N GLY A 154 -8.17 29.28 9.62
CA GLY A 154 -9.41 29.78 9.00
C GLY A 154 -10.48 30.18 10.03
N ASP A 155 -11.73 30.36 9.58
CA ASP A 155 -12.85 31.03 10.31
C ASP A 155 -13.34 30.37 11.63
N GLY A 156 -12.49 29.67 12.37
CA GLY A 156 -12.76 29.23 13.74
C GLY A 156 -12.85 30.41 14.72
N PRO A 157 -13.58 30.24 15.85
CA PRO A 157 -13.70 31.26 16.88
C PRO A 157 -12.38 31.53 17.62
N ASN A 158 -11.45 30.57 17.60
CA ASN A 158 -10.15 30.70 18.24
C ASN A 158 -9.05 31.02 17.21
N CYS A 159 -8.00 31.70 17.65
CA CYS A 159 -6.87 32.06 16.81
C CYS A 159 -5.69 31.09 16.94
N VAL A 160 -4.74 31.21 16.01
CA VAL A 160 -3.44 30.52 16.03
C VAL A 160 -2.34 31.58 16.07
N ALA A 161 -1.46 31.50 17.06
CA ALA A 161 -0.28 32.36 17.16
C ALA A 161 0.94 31.70 16.50
N ALA A 162 1.84 32.51 15.96
CA ALA A 162 3.13 32.07 15.45
C ALA A 162 4.28 32.64 16.27
N VAL A 163 5.25 31.79 16.57
CA VAL A 163 6.53 32.16 17.17
C VAL A 163 7.63 31.77 16.20
N GLY A 164 8.23 32.75 15.54
CA GLY A 164 9.27 32.54 14.52
C GLY A 164 8.74 32.40 13.09
N PRO A 165 9.64 32.57 12.09
CA PRO A 165 9.25 32.80 10.70
C PRO A 165 8.63 31.57 10.02
N LEU A 166 9.11 30.34 10.28
CA LEU A 166 8.50 29.17 9.63
C LEU A 166 7.13 28.85 10.23
N ALA A 167 6.95 29.06 11.54
CA ALA A 167 5.67 28.91 12.21
C ALA A 167 4.60 29.87 11.67
N ALA A 168 5.00 31.06 11.19
CA ALA A 168 4.08 32.00 10.55
C ALA A 168 3.40 31.42 9.31
N ILE A 169 4.07 30.54 8.54
CA ILE A 169 3.44 29.83 7.41
C ILE A 169 2.30 28.93 7.93
N GLY A 170 2.55 28.22 9.03
CA GLY A 170 1.59 27.33 9.67
C GLY A 170 0.37 28.05 10.24
N ALA A 171 0.58 29.23 10.84
CA ALA A 171 -0.43 30.00 11.55
C ALA A 171 -1.12 31.08 10.71
N ALA A 172 -0.59 31.40 9.52
CA ALA A 172 -1.16 32.40 8.64
C ALA A 172 -2.58 32.01 8.22
N ARG A 173 -3.46 33.01 8.13
CA ARG A 173 -4.79 32.90 7.54
C ARG A 173 -4.68 32.81 6.01
N SER A 174 -5.83 32.65 5.34
CA SER A 174 -5.90 32.60 3.88
C SER A 174 -5.35 33.84 3.16
N ASP A 175 -5.24 34.98 3.86
CA ASP A 175 -4.66 36.22 3.35
C ASP A 175 -3.14 36.37 3.62
N GLY A 176 -2.52 35.42 4.31
CA GLY A 176 -1.09 35.43 4.64
C GLY A 176 -0.75 36.17 5.94
N THR A 177 -1.74 36.65 6.69
CA THR A 177 -1.55 37.31 7.99
C THR A 177 -1.70 36.34 9.15
N THR A 178 -0.87 36.44 10.18
CA THR A 178 -1.06 35.70 11.45
C THR A 178 -1.94 36.48 12.41
N ALA A 179 -2.64 35.80 13.32
CA ALA A 179 -3.44 36.47 14.35
C ALA A 179 -2.57 37.17 15.40
N GLU A 180 -1.48 36.53 15.80
CA GLU A 180 -0.48 37.02 16.73
C GLU A 180 0.88 36.47 16.28
N TYR A 181 1.90 37.32 16.28
CA TYR A 181 3.25 36.96 15.89
C TYR A 181 4.25 37.47 16.93
N LEU A 182 5.13 36.58 17.36
CA LEU A 182 6.24 36.87 18.25
C LEU A 182 7.51 36.28 17.64
N ASP A 183 8.65 36.88 17.92
CA ASP A 183 9.91 36.15 17.82
C ASP A 183 10.12 35.28 19.06
N LEU A 184 11.13 34.40 19.03
CA LEU A 184 11.35 33.46 20.12
C LEU A 184 11.70 34.17 21.44
N ASP A 185 12.46 35.26 21.40
CA ASP A 185 12.86 35.99 22.60
C ASP A 185 11.66 36.75 23.21
N GLY A 186 10.78 37.32 22.37
CA GLY A 186 9.52 37.93 22.78
C GLY A 186 8.56 36.92 23.40
N PHE A 187 8.47 35.72 22.83
CA PHE A 187 7.66 34.63 23.41
C PHE A 187 8.18 34.20 24.79
N ARG A 188 9.50 34.09 24.96
CA ARG A 188 10.11 33.80 26.28
C ARG A 188 9.93 34.94 27.27
N ALA A 189 10.06 36.19 26.83
CA ALA A 189 9.84 37.37 27.65
C ALA A 189 8.38 37.50 28.12
N ALA A 190 7.44 36.97 27.33
CA ALA A 190 6.04 36.83 27.69
C ALA A 190 5.76 35.57 28.53
N GLU A 191 6.79 34.91 29.09
CA GLU A 191 6.66 33.68 29.90
C GLU A 191 5.89 32.57 29.16
N TYR A 192 6.11 32.48 27.84
CA TYR A 192 5.44 31.56 26.93
C TYR A 192 3.93 31.78 26.83
N GLU A 193 3.37 32.93 27.21
CA GLU A 193 1.95 33.24 27.07
C GLU A 193 1.61 33.92 25.73
N THR A 194 0.42 33.62 25.21
CA THR A 194 -0.18 34.22 24.01
C THR A 194 -1.67 34.39 24.21
N SER A 195 -2.30 35.26 23.43
CA SER A 195 -3.76 35.41 23.41
C SER A 195 -4.48 34.23 22.73
N CYS A 196 -3.78 33.53 21.83
CA CYS A 196 -4.31 32.38 21.11
C CYS A 196 -4.17 31.05 21.88
N PRO A 197 -5.16 30.15 21.84
CA PRO A 197 -5.08 28.83 22.49
C PRO A 197 -4.17 27.86 21.75
N VAL A 198 -3.91 28.06 20.45
CA VAL A 198 -2.95 27.26 19.69
C VAL A 198 -1.75 28.15 19.33
N VAL A 199 -0.55 27.68 19.67
CA VAL A 199 0.71 28.36 19.39
C VAL A 199 1.61 27.46 18.56
N LEU A 200 2.06 27.95 17.41
CA LEU A 200 3.06 27.26 16.59
C LEU A 200 4.42 27.91 16.84
N VAL A 201 5.42 27.10 17.17
CA VAL A 201 6.75 27.56 17.55
C VAL A 201 7.79 26.95 16.62
N ASP A 202 8.52 27.83 15.92
CA ASP A 202 9.72 27.53 15.17
C ASP A 202 10.94 27.99 15.99
N PRO A 203 11.56 27.08 16.77
CA PRO A 203 12.64 27.42 17.68
C PRO A 203 14.01 27.53 16.99
N GLY A 204 14.11 27.15 15.70
CA GLY A 204 15.37 27.01 14.98
C GLY A 204 16.40 26.15 15.75
N ASP A 205 17.63 26.64 15.83
CA ASP A 205 18.75 25.96 16.51
C ASP A 205 18.56 25.81 18.03
N ARG A 206 17.54 26.45 18.61
CA ARG A 206 17.26 26.46 20.06
C ARG A 206 16.19 25.45 20.47
N ALA A 207 15.79 24.55 19.57
CA ALA A 207 14.77 23.53 19.81
C ALA A 207 14.92 22.83 21.17
N ASP A 208 16.11 22.33 21.49
CA ASP A 208 16.39 21.58 22.71
C ASP A 208 16.22 22.41 24.00
N GLU A 209 16.50 23.71 23.94
CA GLU A 209 16.30 24.63 25.06
C GLU A 209 14.79 24.82 25.28
N VAL A 210 14.09 25.22 24.21
CA VAL A 210 12.65 25.53 24.22
C VAL A 210 11.81 24.31 24.63
N ILE A 211 12.15 23.12 24.14
CA ILE A 211 11.45 21.88 24.49
C ILE A 211 11.54 21.60 26.00
N ARG A 212 12.72 21.74 26.61
CA ARG A 212 12.89 21.49 28.05
C ARG A 212 12.12 22.50 28.90
N GLU A 213 12.10 23.76 28.47
CA GLU A 213 11.39 24.83 29.18
C GLU A 213 9.88 24.64 29.10
N LEU A 214 9.36 24.29 27.92
CA LEU A 214 7.92 24.07 27.72
C LEU A 214 7.41 22.76 28.31
N ALA A 215 8.26 21.74 28.47
CA ALA A 215 7.85 20.45 29.03
C ALA A 215 7.35 20.56 30.49
N GLY A 216 7.82 21.57 31.24
CA GLY A 216 7.39 21.84 32.61
C GLY A 216 6.15 22.73 32.75
N VAL A 217 5.52 23.15 31.64
CA VAL A 217 4.34 24.02 31.68
C VAL A 217 3.07 23.18 31.87
N GLU A 218 2.53 23.16 33.08
CA GLU A 218 1.42 22.25 33.47
C GLU A 218 0.08 22.58 32.78
N ASP A 219 -0.18 23.85 32.44
CA ASP A 219 -1.44 24.31 31.84
C ASP A 219 -1.45 24.29 30.29
N ALA A 220 -0.49 23.58 29.68
CA ALA A 220 -0.37 23.46 28.23
C ALA A 220 -0.09 22.03 27.78
N THR A 221 -0.68 21.65 26.63
CA THR A 221 -0.28 20.45 25.91
C THR A 221 0.89 20.84 25.02
N LEU A 222 2.07 20.26 25.27
CA LEU A 222 3.23 20.41 24.39
C LEU A 222 3.21 19.30 23.33
N ILE A 223 3.24 19.69 22.06
CA ILE A 223 3.47 18.77 20.94
C ILE A 223 4.83 19.12 20.34
N VAL A 224 5.72 18.14 20.22
CA VAL A 224 6.96 18.28 19.47
C VAL A 224 6.86 17.42 18.23
N ALA A 225 7.07 18.03 17.05
CA ALA A 225 6.91 17.36 15.78
C ALA A 225 8.02 17.72 14.80
N GLY A 226 8.57 16.71 14.12
CA GLY A 226 9.44 16.93 12.97
C GLY A 226 8.71 17.58 11.80
N MET A 227 9.25 18.67 11.25
CA MET A 227 8.62 19.47 10.18
C MET A 227 9.24 19.24 8.80
N GLY A 228 10.27 18.41 8.65
CA GLY A 228 10.95 18.20 7.37
C GLY A 228 12.47 18.19 7.52
N GLY A 229 13.20 18.51 6.46
CA GLY A 229 14.67 18.56 6.50
C GLY A 229 15.35 17.36 5.84
N GLY A 230 14.67 16.71 4.89
CA GLY A 230 15.26 15.69 4.01
C GLY A 230 15.25 14.26 4.55
N GLN A 231 14.60 14.01 5.69
CA GLN A 231 14.25 12.67 6.16
C GLN A 231 12.74 12.46 6.06
N ASP A 232 12.32 11.28 5.59
CA ASP A 232 10.90 10.97 5.37
C ASP A 232 10.16 10.64 6.68
N VAL A 233 10.90 10.25 7.73
CA VAL A 233 10.36 9.82 9.03
C VAL A 233 11.02 10.61 10.14
N GLN A 234 10.20 11.22 11.00
CA GLN A 234 10.65 12.02 12.13
C GLN A 234 9.84 11.74 13.39
N MET A 235 10.33 12.22 14.53
CA MET A 235 9.63 12.05 15.79
C MET A 235 8.40 12.95 15.91
N LEU A 236 7.39 12.45 16.60
CA LEU A 236 6.29 13.23 17.13
C LEU A 236 5.99 12.74 18.55
N TYR A 237 5.87 13.65 19.50
CA TYR A 237 5.34 13.33 20.83
C TYR A 237 4.49 14.46 21.41
N ARG A 238 3.60 14.09 22.31
CA ARG A 238 2.64 14.96 22.97
C ARG A 238 2.71 14.74 24.48
N LEU A 239 2.94 15.81 25.23
CA LEU A 239 2.95 15.86 26.70
C LEU A 239 1.70 16.60 27.22
N GLY A 240 1.47 16.56 28.53
CA GLY A 240 0.28 17.17 29.14
C GLY A 240 -1.00 16.37 28.85
N THR A 241 -0.86 15.05 28.65
CA THR A 241 -1.97 14.14 28.36
C THR A 241 -2.33 13.30 29.60
N THR A 242 -3.46 12.60 29.54
CA THR A 242 -3.93 11.76 30.66
C THR A 242 -3.47 10.31 30.56
N LEU A 243 -3.04 9.87 29.37
CA LEU A 243 -2.67 8.48 29.09
C LEU A 243 -1.47 8.47 28.14
N PRO A 244 -0.38 7.76 28.46
CA PRO A 244 0.72 7.56 27.54
C PRO A 244 0.35 6.49 26.50
N GLY A 245 0.94 6.55 25.31
CA GLY A 245 0.63 5.56 24.28
C GLY A 245 1.16 5.88 22.89
N TRP A 246 0.64 5.16 21.90
CA TRP A 246 0.94 5.41 20.50
C TRP A 246 -0.13 6.28 19.87
N LEU A 247 0.30 7.39 19.27
CA LEU A 247 -0.54 8.16 18.36
C LEU A 247 -0.68 7.40 17.03
N THR A 248 -1.90 7.29 16.54
CA THR A 248 -2.22 6.65 15.27
C THR A 248 -3.17 7.54 14.48
N SER A 249 -3.25 7.31 13.17
CA SER A 249 -4.25 7.91 12.31
C SER A 249 -4.82 6.84 11.38
N GLU A 250 -6.10 6.99 11.02
CA GLU A 250 -6.73 6.20 9.96
C GLU A 250 -6.09 6.46 8.59
N THR A 251 -5.51 7.65 8.38
CA THR A 251 -4.81 8.01 7.14
C THR A 251 -3.64 7.07 6.86
N THR A 252 -2.83 6.77 7.87
CA THR A 252 -1.71 5.82 7.74
C THR A 252 -2.17 4.38 7.98
N GLY A 253 -3.24 4.22 8.75
CA GLY A 253 -3.72 2.93 9.26
C GLY A 253 -2.63 2.21 10.06
N ARG A 254 -1.67 2.89 10.68
CA ARG A 254 -0.57 2.22 11.39
C ARG A 254 -0.35 2.84 12.76
N THR A 255 -0.43 1.99 13.79
CA THR A 255 -0.12 2.38 15.16
C THR A 255 1.27 3.00 15.25
N GLY A 256 1.35 4.17 15.87
CA GLY A 256 2.60 4.91 16.03
C GLY A 256 3.11 5.55 14.75
N VAL A 257 2.33 5.62 13.67
CA VAL A 257 2.73 6.31 12.43
C VAL A 257 1.63 7.27 12.03
N VAL A 258 1.98 8.55 11.85
CA VAL A 258 1.03 9.63 11.57
C VAL A 258 1.60 10.53 10.47
N THR A 259 0.79 11.45 9.95
CA THR A 259 1.24 12.48 9.00
C THR A 259 1.06 13.87 9.60
N LEU A 260 1.75 14.88 9.06
CA LEU A 260 1.52 16.27 9.46
C LEU A 260 0.06 16.73 9.22
N PRO A 261 -0.60 16.39 8.09
CA PRO A 261 -2.02 16.63 7.92
C PRO A 261 -2.91 16.07 9.06
N ASP A 262 -2.59 14.88 9.59
CA ASP A 262 -3.35 14.30 10.73
C ASP A 262 -3.18 15.14 12.01
N LEU A 263 -1.96 15.61 12.28
CA LEU A 263 -1.69 16.54 13.37
C LEU A 263 -2.46 17.85 13.16
N ALA A 264 -2.41 18.41 11.96
CA ALA A 264 -3.12 19.63 11.58
C ALA A 264 -4.64 19.49 11.80
N MET A 265 -5.19 18.34 11.44
CA MET A 265 -6.60 18.02 11.62
C MET A 265 -7.00 17.93 13.09
N THR A 266 -6.09 17.44 13.93
CA THR A 266 -6.25 17.40 15.39
C THR A 266 -6.22 18.82 15.97
N LEU A 267 -5.25 19.63 15.54
CA LEU A 267 -5.13 21.03 15.95
C LEU A 267 -6.34 21.85 15.53
N ARG A 268 -6.92 21.58 14.36
CA ARG A 268 -8.16 22.22 13.91
C ARG A 268 -9.29 22.05 14.93
N GLY A 269 -9.35 20.93 15.65
CA GLY A 269 -10.34 20.74 16.72
C GLY A 269 -10.14 21.67 17.90
N ALA A 270 -8.90 22.03 18.23
CA ALA A 270 -8.60 23.05 19.23
C ALA A 270 -8.96 24.46 18.73
N VAL A 271 -8.72 24.74 17.44
CA VAL A 271 -9.04 26.03 16.82
C VAL A 271 -10.57 26.22 16.70
N THR A 272 -11.31 25.19 16.33
CA THR A 272 -12.77 25.30 16.20
C THR A 272 -13.51 25.13 17.52
N GLY A 273 -12.93 24.43 18.50
CA GLY A 273 -13.61 24.02 19.72
C GLY A 273 -14.65 22.90 19.49
N GLU A 274 -14.66 22.30 18.30
CA GLU A 274 -15.62 21.29 17.87
C GLU A 274 -14.93 20.02 17.38
N ALA A 275 -15.65 18.90 17.41
CA ALA A 275 -15.18 17.68 16.79
C ALA A 275 -15.04 17.89 15.27
N VAL A 276 -13.85 17.67 14.73
CA VAL A 276 -13.60 17.88 13.29
C VAL A 276 -13.84 16.58 12.52
N GLU A 277 -14.66 16.65 11.47
CA GLU A 277 -14.89 15.53 10.56
C GLU A 277 -13.65 15.28 9.70
N ALA A 278 -13.18 14.04 9.65
CA ALA A 278 -12.03 13.64 8.83
C ALA A 278 -12.18 14.07 7.36
N THR A 279 -11.06 14.40 6.73
CA THR A 279 -10.99 14.69 5.30
C THR A 279 -10.45 13.47 4.54
N PRO A 280 -10.53 13.43 3.20
CA PRO A 280 -9.89 12.39 2.42
C PRO A 280 -8.37 12.27 2.62
N TYR A 281 -7.73 13.30 3.17
CA TYR A 281 -6.26 13.41 3.29
C TYR A 281 -5.76 13.38 4.73
N ALA A 282 -6.64 13.60 5.72
CA ALA A 282 -6.26 13.76 7.11
C ALA A 282 -7.36 13.30 8.04
N HIS A 283 -6.99 12.53 9.05
CA HIS A 283 -7.88 12.10 10.13
C HIS A 283 -7.33 12.63 11.46
N PRO A 284 -8.20 13.04 12.39
CA PRO A 284 -7.76 13.39 13.74
C PRO A 284 -6.97 12.24 14.35
N LEU A 285 -5.93 12.58 15.11
CA LEU A 285 -5.08 11.64 15.81
C LEU A 285 -5.92 10.86 16.83
N GLN A 286 -5.64 9.57 16.92
CA GLN A 286 -6.23 8.66 17.87
C GLN A 286 -5.14 8.09 18.78
N LEU A 287 -5.50 7.81 20.03
CA LEU A 287 -4.62 7.18 20.98
C LEU A 287 -4.89 5.68 21.01
N VAL A 288 -3.84 4.89 20.89
CA VAL A 288 -3.83 3.47 21.23
C VAL A 288 -3.07 3.33 22.54
N ASP A 289 -3.82 3.15 23.62
CA ASP A 289 -3.31 3.00 24.98
C ASP A 289 -2.50 1.69 25.09
N ARG A 290 -1.34 1.79 25.74
CA ARG A 290 -0.54 0.62 26.09
C ARG A 290 -0.08 0.69 27.52
N ASP A 291 -0.27 -0.43 28.22
CA ASP A 291 0.30 -0.69 29.54
C ASP A 291 1.79 -0.31 29.59
N GLY A 292 2.11 0.82 30.24
CA GLY A 292 3.46 1.25 30.55
C GLY A 292 4.11 2.28 29.61
N GLY A 293 3.32 2.95 28.76
CA GLY A 293 3.78 4.08 27.95
C GLY A 293 4.89 3.76 26.93
N VAL A 294 5.30 4.79 26.19
CA VAL A 294 6.36 4.68 25.16
C VAL A 294 7.58 5.46 25.60
N GLY A 295 8.50 4.78 26.29
CA GLY A 295 9.80 5.36 26.64
C GLY A 295 10.65 5.69 25.40
N PRO A 296 11.69 6.54 25.56
CA PRO A 296 12.47 7.08 24.45
C PRO A 296 13.14 6.00 23.59
N ASP A 297 13.62 4.91 24.19
CA ASP A 297 14.26 3.83 23.42
C ASP A 297 13.28 3.10 22.49
N ARG A 298 12.02 2.92 22.94
CA ARG A 298 10.97 2.32 22.10
C ARG A 298 10.59 3.24 20.95
N LEU A 299 10.50 4.55 21.21
CA LEU A 299 10.24 5.54 20.16
C LEU A 299 11.39 5.56 19.13
N GLN A 300 12.65 5.58 19.57
CA GLN A 300 13.81 5.53 18.69
C GLN A 300 13.85 4.25 17.84
N GLU A 301 13.55 3.10 18.45
CA GLU A 301 13.46 1.83 17.73
C GLU A 301 12.34 1.90 16.67
N HIS A 302 11.18 2.46 17.02
CA HIS A 302 10.04 2.59 16.13
C HIS A 302 10.31 3.56 14.96
N LEU A 303 11.01 4.68 15.21
CA LEU A 303 11.49 5.59 14.15
C LEU A 303 12.40 4.84 13.18
N THR A 304 13.37 4.08 13.71
CA THR A 304 14.29 3.28 12.90
C THR A 304 13.55 2.21 12.07
N GLN A 305 12.55 1.56 12.65
CA GLN A 305 11.74 0.56 11.96
C GLN A 305 10.87 1.20 10.86
N THR A 306 10.28 2.36 11.13
CA THR A 306 9.45 3.12 10.20
C THR A 306 10.28 3.68 9.04
N GLU A 307 11.47 4.19 9.33
CA GLU A 307 12.43 4.65 8.32
C GLU A 307 12.83 3.51 7.36
N ARG A 308 13.10 2.31 7.90
CA ARG A 308 13.36 1.11 7.09
C ARG A 308 12.17 0.72 6.23
N LEU A 309 10.94 0.91 6.72
CA LEU A 309 9.73 0.63 5.95
C LEU A 309 9.59 1.56 4.74
N VAL A 310 9.98 2.83 4.88
CA VAL A 310 9.84 3.85 3.83
C VAL A 310 10.98 3.78 2.80
N THR A 311 12.25 3.63 3.25
CA THR A 311 13.42 3.79 2.36
C THR A 311 13.95 2.51 1.71
N VAL A 312 13.93 1.38 2.42
CA VAL A 312 14.47 0.10 1.94
C VAL A 312 13.78 -0.42 0.67
N PRO A 313 12.45 -0.28 0.52
CA PRO A 313 11.73 -0.75 -0.65
C PRO A 313 12.29 -0.29 -1.98
N THR A 314 12.78 0.95 -2.11
CA THR A 314 13.24 1.45 -3.41
C THR A 314 14.42 0.63 -3.93
N LYS A 315 15.43 0.37 -3.08
CA LYS A 315 16.59 -0.45 -3.46
C LYS A 315 16.20 -1.90 -3.69
N ALA A 316 15.42 -2.49 -2.78
CA ALA A 316 14.98 -3.88 -2.91
C ALA A 316 14.10 -4.10 -4.15
N LEU A 317 13.23 -3.14 -4.47
CA LEU A 317 12.41 -3.17 -5.67
C LEU A 317 13.28 -3.14 -6.94
N LEU A 318 14.34 -2.33 -6.99
CA LEU A 318 15.29 -2.36 -8.12
C LEU A 318 15.94 -3.74 -8.29
N TRP A 319 16.28 -4.42 -7.20
CA TRP A 319 16.77 -5.81 -7.25
C TRP A 319 15.72 -6.78 -7.77
N VAL A 320 14.48 -6.68 -7.28
CA VAL A 320 13.36 -7.52 -7.74
C VAL A 320 13.10 -7.28 -9.24
N ILE A 321 13.06 -6.03 -9.68
CA ILE A 321 12.93 -5.65 -11.09
C ILE A 321 14.11 -6.20 -11.91
N GLY A 322 15.33 -6.08 -11.41
CA GLY A 322 16.53 -6.63 -12.08
C GLY A 322 16.45 -8.14 -12.27
N VAL A 323 16.01 -8.88 -11.26
CA VAL A 323 15.77 -10.34 -11.35
C VAL A 323 14.68 -10.64 -12.38
N MET A 324 13.58 -9.86 -12.39
CA MET A 324 12.50 -10.02 -13.35
C MET A 324 12.95 -9.78 -14.79
N ILE A 325 13.75 -8.73 -15.03
CA ILE A 325 14.36 -8.45 -16.34
C ILE A 325 15.27 -9.60 -16.73
N GLY A 326 16.14 -10.07 -15.84
CA GLY A 326 17.03 -11.21 -16.10
C GLY A 326 16.26 -12.47 -16.52
N VAL A 327 15.18 -12.79 -15.79
CA VAL A 327 14.29 -13.92 -16.08
C VAL A 327 13.58 -13.75 -17.42
N ALA A 328 13.11 -12.54 -17.74
CA ALA A 328 12.50 -12.23 -19.03
C ALA A 328 13.49 -12.37 -20.19
N VAL A 329 14.73 -11.87 -20.02
CA VAL A 329 15.81 -11.99 -21.01
C VAL A 329 16.19 -13.45 -21.23
N VAL A 330 16.39 -14.24 -20.17
CA VAL A 330 16.68 -15.67 -20.27
C VAL A 330 15.52 -16.40 -20.97
N GLY A 331 14.28 -16.09 -20.61
CA GLY A 331 13.11 -16.66 -21.26
C GLY A 331 12.99 -16.30 -22.74
N LEU A 332 13.32 -15.05 -23.10
CA LEU A 332 13.39 -14.59 -24.49
C LEU A 332 14.53 -15.27 -25.26
N LEU A 333 15.69 -15.48 -24.63
CA LEU A 333 16.81 -16.21 -25.21
C LEU A 333 16.45 -17.69 -25.43
N VAL A 334 15.82 -18.36 -24.46
CA VAL A 334 15.33 -19.74 -24.62
C VAL A 334 14.25 -19.82 -25.70
N TRP A 335 13.42 -18.78 -25.83
CA TRP A 335 12.48 -18.68 -26.94
C TRP A 335 13.20 -18.47 -28.28
N ARG A 336 14.16 -17.56 -28.36
CA ARG A 336 14.83 -17.26 -29.64
C ARG A 336 15.77 -18.39 -30.09
N LEU A 337 16.51 -18.99 -29.18
CA LEU A 337 17.57 -19.96 -29.48
C LEU A 337 17.18 -21.41 -29.24
N GLY A 338 16.14 -21.66 -28.43
CA GLY A 338 15.78 -23.01 -28.04
C GLY A 338 15.08 -23.82 -29.14
N PRO A 339 15.17 -25.16 -29.09
CA PRO A 339 14.49 -26.06 -30.02
C PRO A 339 12.98 -25.84 -30.03
N GLY A 340 12.28 -26.18 -31.12
CA GLY A 340 10.87 -25.81 -31.35
C GLY A 340 9.90 -26.06 -30.17
N ARG A 341 10.16 -27.09 -29.35
CA ARG A 341 9.36 -27.39 -28.15
C ARG A 341 9.62 -26.47 -26.96
N SER A 342 10.84 -25.96 -26.76
CA SER A 342 11.12 -25.00 -25.68
C SER A 342 10.53 -23.63 -26.00
N ARG A 343 10.46 -23.26 -27.29
CA ARG A 343 9.76 -22.05 -27.77
C ARG A 343 8.31 -21.97 -27.34
N GLU A 344 7.58 -23.09 -27.43
CA GLU A 344 6.17 -23.13 -27.06
C GLU A 344 5.94 -23.00 -25.54
N VAL A 345 6.93 -23.41 -24.73
CA VAL A 345 6.83 -23.41 -23.27
C VAL A 345 7.39 -22.13 -22.63
N ALA A 346 8.42 -21.54 -23.23
CA ALA A 346 9.14 -20.40 -22.68
C ALA A 346 8.24 -19.17 -22.49
N LEU A 347 7.51 -18.75 -23.52
CA LEU A 347 6.68 -17.55 -23.44
C LEU A 347 5.56 -17.67 -22.39
N PRO A 348 4.74 -18.74 -22.34
CA PRO A 348 3.76 -18.93 -21.28
C PRO A 348 4.38 -19.01 -19.88
N PHE A 349 5.60 -19.55 -19.77
CA PHE A 349 6.31 -19.68 -18.49
C PHE A 349 6.78 -18.32 -17.97
N VAL A 350 7.48 -17.53 -18.80
CA VAL A 350 7.90 -16.15 -18.47
C VAL A 350 6.71 -15.28 -18.09
N ALA A 351 5.65 -15.40 -18.86
CA ALA A 351 4.46 -14.61 -18.64
C ALA A 351 3.76 -15.06 -17.32
N SER A 352 3.73 -16.37 -17.00
CA SER A 352 3.23 -16.85 -15.69
C SER A 352 4.09 -16.35 -14.53
N LEU A 353 5.41 -16.29 -14.72
CA LEU A 353 6.38 -15.75 -13.75
C LEU A 353 6.15 -14.25 -13.50
N ALA A 354 5.87 -13.47 -14.54
CA ALA A 354 5.49 -12.06 -14.39
C ALA A 354 4.17 -11.89 -13.64
N ALA A 355 3.17 -12.71 -13.96
CA ALA A 355 1.85 -12.63 -13.33
C ALA A 355 1.81 -13.10 -11.88
N SER A 356 2.80 -13.88 -11.42
CA SER A 356 2.93 -14.28 -10.02
C SER A 356 3.59 -13.21 -9.15
N LEU A 357 4.08 -12.10 -9.72
CA LEU A 357 4.76 -11.06 -8.96
C LEU A 357 3.82 -10.29 -8.01
N PRO A 358 2.65 -9.77 -8.43
CA PRO A 358 1.76 -9.05 -7.51
C PRO A 358 1.35 -9.84 -6.25
N PRO A 359 0.86 -11.10 -6.35
CA PRO A 359 0.52 -11.86 -5.16
C PRO A 359 1.78 -12.18 -4.33
N ALA A 360 2.96 -12.35 -4.94
CA ALA A 360 4.20 -12.54 -4.19
C ALA A 360 4.62 -11.29 -3.41
N LEU A 361 4.42 -10.09 -3.96
CA LEU A 361 4.69 -8.82 -3.27
C LEU A 361 3.74 -8.60 -2.09
N LEU A 362 2.45 -8.96 -2.24
CA LEU A 362 1.48 -8.94 -1.15
C LEU A 362 1.85 -9.96 -0.05
N LEU A 363 2.17 -11.19 -0.44
CA LEU A 363 2.58 -12.25 0.49
C LEU A 363 3.89 -11.93 1.21
N ALA A 364 4.81 -11.20 0.59
CA ALA A 364 6.02 -10.72 1.27
C ALA A 364 5.69 -9.81 2.47
N GLY A 365 4.54 -9.12 2.46
CA GLY A 365 4.04 -8.34 3.59
C GLY A 365 3.66 -9.17 4.81
N MET A 366 3.54 -10.50 4.69
CA MET A 366 3.37 -11.40 5.84
C MET A 366 4.64 -11.53 6.69
N THR A 367 5.79 -11.21 6.12
CA THR A 367 7.07 -11.30 6.81
C THR A 367 7.39 -9.96 7.45
N ALA A 368 7.87 -9.95 8.71
CA ALA A 368 8.32 -8.74 9.39
C ALA A 368 9.70 -8.29 8.89
N TRP A 369 9.90 -8.20 7.57
CA TRP A 369 11.20 -7.96 6.94
C TRP A 369 11.85 -6.65 7.40
N TRP A 370 11.05 -5.64 7.77
CA TRP A 370 11.54 -4.35 8.26
C TRP A 370 12.17 -4.42 9.66
N ARG A 371 11.82 -5.43 10.47
CA ARG A 371 12.41 -5.68 11.78
C ARG A 371 13.75 -6.42 11.70
N SER A 372 14.14 -6.92 10.53
CA SER A 372 15.44 -7.58 10.35
C SER A 372 16.58 -6.57 10.39
N ASP A 373 17.75 -6.99 10.90
CA ASP A 373 19.01 -6.21 10.82
C ASP A 373 19.43 -5.94 9.37
N ALA A 374 18.94 -6.74 8.42
CA ALA A 374 19.21 -6.60 7.00
C ALA A 374 17.90 -6.52 6.20
N PRO A 375 17.13 -5.43 6.33
CA PRO A 375 15.75 -5.37 5.85
C PRO A 375 15.66 -5.58 4.33
N GLY A 376 16.63 -5.07 3.56
CA GLY A 376 16.67 -5.28 2.11
C GLY A 376 16.90 -6.75 1.70
N ARG A 377 17.74 -7.48 2.44
CA ARG A 377 17.98 -8.92 2.20
C ARG A 377 16.77 -9.74 2.63
N SER A 378 16.21 -9.45 3.80
CA SER A 378 15.02 -10.15 4.31
C SER A 378 13.83 -9.96 3.36
N LEU A 379 13.62 -8.74 2.88
CA LEU A 379 12.59 -8.41 1.92
C LEU A 379 12.79 -9.16 0.60
N PHE A 380 14.00 -9.13 0.03
CA PHE A 380 14.32 -9.86 -1.19
C PHE A 380 14.03 -11.36 -1.06
N VAL A 381 14.49 -12.00 0.02
CA VAL A 381 14.23 -13.42 0.30
C VAL A 381 12.73 -13.69 0.43
N SER A 382 12.00 -12.80 1.10
CA SER A 382 10.55 -12.94 1.30
C SER A 382 9.77 -12.84 0.00
N VAL A 383 10.15 -11.90 -0.89
CA VAL A 383 9.58 -11.77 -2.23
C VAL A 383 9.91 -13.00 -3.08
N VAL A 384 11.18 -13.44 -3.12
CA VAL A 384 11.59 -14.61 -3.91
C VAL A 384 10.91 -15.88 -3.43
N LEU A 385 10.81 -16.10 -2.11
CA LEU A 385 10.13 -17.26 -1.54
C LEU A 385 8.64 -17.26 -1.89
N SER A 386 7.97 -16.12 -1.68
CA SER A 386 6.56 -15.93 -2.03
C SER A 386 6.31 -16.14 -3.54
N TRP A 387 7.25 -15.70 -4.36
CA TRP A 387 7.21 -15.87 -5.80
C TRP A 387 7.37 -17.33 -6.21
N VAL A 388 8.36 -18.05 -5.64
CA VAL A 388 8.56 -19.48 -5.87
C VAL A 388 7.32 -20.29 -5.47
N ILE A 389 6.71 -19.98 -4.32
CA ILE A 389 5.47 -20.62 -3.86
C ILE A 389 4.35 -20.39 -4.88
N THR A 390 4.14 -19.15 -5.31
CA THR A 390 3.11 -18.80 -6.28
C THR A 390 3.32 -19.50 -7.64
N VAL A 391 4.57 -19.58 -8.10
CA VAL A 391 4.94 -20.32 -9.32
C VAL A 391 4.73 -21.82 -9.15
N ALA A 392 5.09 -22.38 -8.00
CA ALA A 392 4.89 -23.79 -7.71
C ALA A 392 3.40 -24.16 -7.72
N VAL A 393 2.53 -23.31 -7.16
CA VAL A 393 1.07 -23.51 -7.19
C VAL A 393 0.54 -23.46 -8.63
N THR A 394 0.98 -22.49 -9.43
CA THR A 394 0.52 -22.36 -10.83
C THR A 394 1.00 -23.48 -11.73
N VAL A 395 2.25 -23.90 -11.61
CA VAL A 395 2.80 -25.04 -12.36
C VAL A 395 2.19 -26.35 -11.85
N GLY A 396 2.06 -26.49 -10.53
CA GLY A 396 1.44 -27.62 -9.85
C GLY A 396 0.01 -27.86 -10.32
N SER A 397 -0.78 -26.80 -10.50
CA SER A 397 -2.18 -26.90 -10.96
C SER A 397 -2.35 -27.62 -12.30
N ARG A 398 -1.35 -27.56 -13.19
CA ARG A 398 -1.37 -28.29 -14.48
C ARG A 398 -1.41 -29.81 -14.31
N TRP A 399 -1.01 -30.31 -13.14
CA TRP A 399 -1.02 -31.73 -12.78
C TRP A 399 -2.33 -32.18 -12.14
N ILE A 400 -3.17 -31.24 -11.70
CA ILE A 400 -4.34 -31.51 -10.82
C ILE A 400 -5.57 -32.07 -11.55
N GLY A 401 -5.57 -32.19 -12.88
CA GLY A 401 -6.53 -33.06 -13.58
C GLY A 401 -6.95 -32.58 -14.98
N PRO A 402 -7.76 -33.40 -15.67
CA PRO A 402 -8.19 -33.10 -17.04
C PRO A 402 -9.15 -31.90 -17.16
N LEU A 403 -9.82 -31.48 -16.08
CA LEU A 403 -10.63 -30.26 -16.07
C LEU A 403 -9.77 -28.99 -16.14
N VAL A 404 -8.70 -28.90 -15.33
CA VAL A 404 -7.77 -27.75 -15.37
C VAL A 404 -7.08 -27.66 -16.73
N ARG A 405 -6.77 -28.80 -17.35
CA ARG A 405 -6.19 -28.85 -18.71
C ARG A 405 -7.11 -28.31 -19.82
N ARG A 406 -8.41 -28.12 -19.57
CA ARG A 406 -9.40 -27.78 -20.62
C ARG A 406 -9.93 -26.34 -20.56
N GLY A 407 -9.56 -25.52 -19.58
CA GLY A 407 -10.06 -24.14 -19.56
C GLY A 407 -9.47 -23.21 -18.51
N LEU A 408 -9.10 -23.70 -17.32
CA LEU A 408 -8.43 -22.89 -16.31
C LEU A 408 -6.93 -22.89 -16.58
N THR A 409 -6.47 -21.88 -17.30
CA THR A 409 -5.04 -21.64 -17.46
C THR A 409 -4.45 -21.20 -16.12
N GLY A 410 -3.14 -21.41 -15.90
CA GLY A 410 -2.47 -20.99 -14.64
C GLY A 410 -2.67 -19.50 -14.31
N TRP A 411 -2.94 -18.68 -15.32
CA TRP A 411 -3.29 -17.27 -15.23
C TRP A 411 -4.59 -16.99 -14.48
N SER A 412 -5.60 -17.80 -14.74
CA SER A 412 -6.88 -17.69 -14.05
C SER A 412 -6.73 -17.94 -12.56
N LEU A 413 -5.89 -18.92 -12.19
CA LEU A 413 -5.55 -19.20 -10.79
C LEU A 413 -4.79 -18.05 -10.14
N LEU A 414 -3.85 -17.42 -10.85
CA LEU A 414 -3.15 -16.23 -10.36
C LEU A 414 -4.10 -15.05 -10.16
N ALA A 415 -4.98 -14.77 -11.12
CA ALA A 415 -5.99 -13.72 -10.97
C ALA A 415 -6.88 -13.97 -9.76
N VAL A 416 -7.38 -15.20 -9.58
CA VAL A 416 -8.19 -15.57 -8.42
C VAL A 416 -7.38 -15.42 -7.13
N LEU A 417 -6.12 -15.88 -7.10
CA LEU A 417 -5.27 -15.78 -5.91
C LEU A 417 -5.00 -14.32 -5.55
N THR A 418 -4.61 -13.48 -6.51
CA THR A 418 -4.38 -12.04 -6.29
C THR A 418 -5.66 -11.37 -5.81
N PHE A 419 -6.80 -11.67 -6.43
CA PHE A 419 -8.10 -11.12 -6.02
C PHE A 419 -8.45 -11.51 -4.59
N LEU A 420 -8.29 -12.79 -4.23
CA LEU A 420 -8.54 -13.29 -2.88
C LEU A 420 -7.56 -12.72 -1.85
N LEU A 421 -6.29 -12.50 -2.21
CA LEU A 421 -5.32 -11.84 -1.34
C LEU A 421 -5.70 -10.38 -1.12
N CYS A 422 -6.07 -9.63 -2.16
CA CYS A 422 -6.53 -8.24 -2.00
C CYS A 422 -7.83 -8.14 -1.20
N LEU A 423 -8.80 -9.03 -1.45
CA LEU A 423 -10.08 -9.05 -0.74
C LEU A 423 -9.91 -9.49 0.71
N GLY A 424 -9.12 -10.54 0.95
CA GLY A 424 -8.74 -11.00 2.27
C GLY A 424 -8.02 -9.89 3.01
N ASP A 425 -7.08 -9.20 2.37
CA ASP A 425 -6.39 -8.08 2.99
C ASP A 425 -7.31 -6.91 3.34
N ALA A 426 -8.26 -6.56 2.48
CA ALA A 426 -9.28 -5.56 2.80
C ALA A 426 -10.13 -5.96 4.01
N ALA A 427 -10.44 -7.25 4.17
CA ALA A 427 -11.13 -7.77 5.35
C ALA A 427 -10.25 -7.82 6.62
N LEU A 428 -8.92 -7.82 6.45
CA LEU A 428 -7.90 -7.80 7.52
C LEU A 428 -7.38 -6.38 7.78
N ASP A 429 -8.19 -5.36 7.52
CA ASP A 429 -7.84 -3.95 7.72
C ASP A 429 -6.56 -3.52 6.96
N GLY A 430 -6.23 -4.20 5.86
CA GLY A 430 -5.07 -3.87 5.04
C GLY A 430 -3.71 -4.33 5.60
N PHE A 431 -3.66 -5.31 6.51
CA PHE A 431 -2.40 -5.79 7.10
C PHE A 431 -1.29 -6.14 6.09
N LEU A 432 -1.60 -6.93 5.06
CA LEU A 432 -0.67 -7.30 4.00
C LEU A 432 -0.25 -6.07 3.20
N ARG A 433 -1.19 -5.19 2.84
CA ARG A 433 -0.86 -3.94 2.13
C ARG A 433 0.11 -3.10 2.94
N ARG A 434 -0.22 -2.76 4.19
CA ARG A 434 0.58 -1.93 5.12
C ARG A 434 2.03 -2.40 5.26
N ASN A 435 2.27 -3.69 5.10
CA ASN A 435 3.57 -4.33 5.24
C ASN A 435 4.23 -4.75 3.90
N SER A 436 3.53 -4.60 2.77
CA SER A 436 4.00 -4.98 1.44
C SER A 436 4.70 -3.82 0.73
N LEU A 437 5.47 -4.17 -0.31
CA LEU A 437 6.08 -3.18 -1.21
C LEU A 437 5.08 -2.36 -2.02
N LEU A 438 3.82 -2.82 -2.09
CA LEU A 438 2.77 -2.17 -2.86
C LEU A 438 2.09 -1.03 -2.11
N ALA A 439 2.37 -0.81 -0.82
CA ALA A 439 1.79 0.28 -0.04
C ALA A 439 2.83 1.16 0.66
N VAL A 440 4.09 1.13 0.18
CA VAL A 440 5.22 1.81 0.83
C VAL A 440 5.11 3.33 0.79
N ARG A 441 4.22 3.90 -0.04
CA ARG A 441 3.98 5.34 -0.07
C ARG A 441 2.65 5.67 0.59
N PRO A 442 2.60 5.80 1.92
CA PRO A 442 1.37 6.09 2.65
C PRO A 442 0.71 7.42 2.27
N MET A 443 1.45 8.38 1.69
CA MET A 443 0.99 9.78 1.65
C MET A 443 0.19 10.21 0.41
N ARG A 444 -0.03 9.31 -0.56
CA ARG A 444 -0.91 9.60 -1.72
C ARG A 444 -2.11 8.66 -1.81
N GLN A 445 -2.64 8.25 -0.66
CA GLN A 445 -3.82 7.40 -0.60
C GLN A 445 -5.08 8.25 -0.75
N PHE A 446 -5.72 8.16 -1.91
CA PHE A 446 -7.14 8.47 -2.01
C PHE A 446 -7.88 7.30 -1.31
N SER A 447 -8.61 7.59 -0.22
CA SER A 447 -9.59 6.69 0.42
C SER A 447 -9.09 5.31 0.91
N GLY A 448 -7.89 5.23 1.51
CA GLY A 448 -7.40 4.02 2.19
C GLY A 448 -6.96 2.87 1.27
N PHE A 449 -6.88 3.12 -0.05
CA PHE A 449 -6.26 2.22 -1.02
C PHE A 449 -5.18 2.95 -1.80
N ASP A 450 -3.95 2.42 -1.76
CA ASP A 450 -2.94 2.78 -2.76
C ASP A 450 -3.49 2.46 -4.16
N GLY A 451 -3.36 3.40 -5.09
CA GLY A 451 -3.85 3.26 -6.46
C GLY A 451 -3.33 2.00 -7.15
N SER A 452 -2.12 1.56 -6.80
CA SER A 452 -1.53 0.32 -7.30
C SER A 452 -2.31 -0.92 -6.84
N VAL A 453 -2.76 -0.96 -5.59
CA VAL A 453 -3.55 -2.08 -5.04
C VAL A 453 -4.97 -2.04 -5.59
N MET A 454 -5.58 -0.87 -5.72
CA MET A 454 -6.90 -0.75 -6.35
C MET A 454 -6.85 -1.23 -7.81
N ALA A 455 -5.81 -0.86 -8.56
CA ALA A 455 -5.58 -1.36 -9.92
C ALA A 455 -5.40 -2.89 -9.94
N LEU A 456 -4.69 -3.47 -8.97
CA LEU A 456 -4.53 -4.92 -8.84
C LEU A 456 -5.86 -5.61 -8.51
N LEU A 457 -6.65 -5.06 -7.60
CA LEU A 457 -7.96 -5.60 -7.22
C LEU A 457 -8.93 -5.56 -8.40
N ILE A 458 -9.06 -4.41 -9.07
CA ILE A 458 -9.94 -4.25 -10.24
C ILE A 458 -9.46 -5.14 -11.39
N GLY A 459 -8.15 -5.11 -11.71
CA GLY A 459 -7.57 -5.90 -12.79
C GLY A 459 -7.73 -7.40 -12.57
N SER A 460 -7.46 -7.88 -11.36
CA SER A 460 -7.65 -9.29 -11.00
C SER A 460 -9.13 -9.68 -10.97
N GLY A 461 -10.02 -8.84 -10.44
CA GLY A 461 -11.46 -9.06 -10.42
C GLY A 461 -12.06 -9.17 -11.83
N LEU A 462 -11.68 -8.26 -12.74
CA LEU A 462 -12.09 -8.33 -14.15
C LEU A 462 -11.58 -9.61 -14.83
N ALA A 463 -10.35 -10.05 -14.53
CA ALA A 463 -9.82 -11.31 -15.03
C ALA A 463 -10.60 -12.52 -14.49
N VAL A 464 -10.98 -12.52 -13.20
CA VAL A 464 -11.83 -13.57 -12.61
C VAL A 464 -13.21 -13.62 -13.29
N LEU A 465 -13.86 -12.47 -13.48
CA LEU A 465 -15.15 -12.40 -14.16
C LEU A 465 -15.07 -12.90 -15.61
N GLY A 466 -13.99 -12.57 -16.33
CA GLY A 466 -13.74 -13.09 -17.67
C GLY A 466 -13.61 -14.62 -17.70
N VAL A 467 -12.95 -15.19 -16.69
CA VAL A 467 -12.83 -16.65 -16.54
C VAL A 467 -14.20 -17.29 -16.27
N LEU A 468 -14.99 -16.72 -15.36
CA LEU A 468 -16.34 -17.21 -15.05
C LEU A 468 -17.27 -17.15 -16.26
N GLY A 469 -17.25 -16.04 -17.01
CA GLY A 469 -18.05 -15.88 -18.23
C GLY A 469 -17.66 -16.88 -19.32
N ALA A 470 -16.36 -17.14 -19.50
CA ALA A 470 -15.88 -18.19 -20.41
C ALA A 470 -16.35 -19.59 -19.97
N TRP A 471 -16.39 -19.84 -18.66
CA TRP A 471 -16.83 -21.10 -18.09
C TRP A 471 -18.33 -21.34 -18.27
N GLU A 472 -19.16 -20.34 -18.02
CA GLU A 472 -20.60 -20.40 -18.30
C GLU A 472 -20.89 -20.62 -19.79
N GLY A 473 -20.17 -19.89 -20.66
CA GLY A 473 -20.30 -20.07 -22.11
C GLY A 473 -20.01 -21.50 -22.55
N LEU A 474 -19.01 -22.15 -21.92
CA LEU A 474 -18.70 -23.56 -22.15
C LEU A 474 -19.81 -24.48 -21.61
N ALA A 475 -20.29 -24.23 -20.40
CA ALA A 475 -21.35 -25.02 -19.76
C ALA A 475 -22.66 -24.99 -20.56
N ARG A 476 -23.06 -23.81 -21.06
CA ARG A 476 -24.26 -23.66 -21.91
C ARG A 476 -24.12 -24.46 -23.21
N ARG A 477 -22.95 -24.46 -23.85
CA ARG A 477 -22.69 -25.25 -25.08
C ARG A 477 -22.70 -26.76 -24.84
N VAL A 478 -22.20 -27.22 -23.70
CA VAL A 478 -22.27 -28.63 -23.33
C VAL A 478 -23.74 -29.04 -23.09
N LYS A 479 -24.51 -28.19 -22.41
CA LYS A 479 -25.95 -28.43 -22.18
C LYS A 479 -26.74 -28.45 -23.48
N SER A 480 -26.47 -27.54 -24.42
CA SER A 480 -27.14 -27.51 -25.73
C SER A 480 -26.74 -28.69 -26.61
N ALA A 481 -25.49 -29.17 -26.52
CA ALA A 481 -25.03 -30.34 -27.26
C ALA A 481 -25.56 -31.66 -26.70
N GLY A 482 -25.96 -31.71 -25.42
CA GLY A 482 -26.53 -32.89 -24.78
C GLY A 482 -28.04 -33.08 -25.00
N ALA A 483 -28.74 -32.08 -25.55
CA ALA A 483 -30.18 -32.15 -25.83
C ALA A 483 -30.51 -32.74 -27.22
N GLU A 484 -29.51 -33.00 -28.06
CA GLU A 484 -29.69 -33.57 -29.39
C GLU A 484 -29.22 -35.04 -29.35
N GLU A 485 -30.16 -35.98 -29.19
CA GLU A 485 -29.94 -37.38 -28.74
C GLU A 485 -29.11 -38.28 -29.68
N ASP A 486 -28.71 -37.79 -30.86
CA ASP A 486 -27.89 -38.54 -31.84
C ASP A 486 -26.40 -38.10 -31.87
N THR A 487 -25.93 -37.48 -30.78
CA THR A 487 -24.70 -36.66 -30.80
C THR A 487 -23.40 -37.36 -30.41
N GLU A 488 -23.35 -38.56 -29.83
CA GLU A 488 -22.05 -39.11 -29.35
C GLU A 488 -21.02 -39.25 -30.51
N THR A 489 -21.50 -39.59 -31.71
CA THR A 489 -20.70 -39.76 -32.91
C THR A 489 -20.35 -38.42 -33.57
N LYS A 490 -21.30 -37.46 -33.59
CA LYS A 490 -21.07 -36.08 -34.09
C LYS A 490 -20.18 -35.27 -33.15
N LEU A 491 -20.29 -35.47 -31.83
CA LEU A 491 -19.49 -34.80 -30.80
C LEU A 491 -18.04 -35.28 -30.82
N LYS A 492 -17.79 -36.59 -30.99
CA LYS A 492 -16.42 -37.12 -31.18
C LYS A 492 -15.76 -36.62 -32.47
N ARG A 493 -16.54 -36.36 -33.55
CA ARG A 493 -16.05 -35.74 -34.79
C ARG A 493 -15.84 -34.22 -34.65
N ARG A 494 -16.72 -33.50 -33.95
CA ARG A 494 -16.61 -32.04 -33.74
C ARG A 494 -15.56 -31.66 -32.70
N LEU A 495 -15.35 -32.46 -31.65
CA LEU A 495 -14.30 -32.25 -30.63
C LEU A 495 -12.87 -32.52 -31.15
N ARG A 496 -12.72 -33.14 -32.34
CA ARG A 496 -11.44 -33.26 -33.04
C ARG A 496 -11.14 -32.09 -33.98
N ARG A 497 -12.13 -31.24 -34.28
CA ARG A 497 -11.89 -30.00 -35.03
C ARG A 497 -11.57 -28.89 -34.02
N PRO A 498 -10.52 -28.08 -34.23
CA PRO A 498 -10.25 -26.93 -33.39
C PRO A 498 -11.49 -26.01 -33.39
N LEU A 499 -11.87 -25.55 -32.20
CA LEU A 499 -13.05 -24.71 -31.96
C LEU A 499 -12.98 -23.43 -32.81
N PRO A 500 -14.01 -23.08 -33.61
CA PRO A 500 -14.14 -21.73 -34.14
C PRO A 500 -14.59 -20.80 -33.00
N PHE A 501 -13.68 -19.94 -32.55
CA PHE A 501 -13.96 -18.85 -31.63
C PHE A 501 -14.51 -17.66 -32.44
N ASP A 502 -15.82 -17.62 -32.65
CA ASP A 502 -16.52 -16.48 -33.26
C ASP A 502 -17.30 -15.67 -32.21
N LEU A 503 -16.65 -15.33 -31.10
CA LEU A 503 -17.22 -14.50 -30.04
C LEU A 503 -16.54 -13.12 -29.88
N LEU A 504 -15.50 -12.81 -30.67
CA LEU A 504 -14.83 -11.50 -30.61
C LEU A 504 -15.50 -10.39 -31.43
N GLY A 505 -16.71 -10.62 -31.95
CA GLY A 505 -17.52 -9.60 -32.60
C GLY A 505 -18.26 -8.63 -31.66
N ARG A 506 -17.94 -8.57 -30.35
CA ARG A 506 -18.57 -7.60 -29.43
C ARG A 506 -17.56 -6.73 -28.68
N PRO A 507 -17.88 -5.44 -28.49
CA PRO A 507 -16.94 -4.38 -28.08
C PRO A 507 -16.43 -4.49 -26.63
N VAL A 508 -16.79 -5.51 -25.85
CA VAL A 508 -16.55 -5.56 -24.39
C VAL A 508 -15.07 -5.70 -24.04
N THR A 509 -14.28 -6.48 -24.79
CA THR A 509 -12.82 -6.56 -24.59
C THR A 509 -12.10 -5.32 -25.08
N GLY A 510 -12.59 -4.68 -26.16
CA GLY A 510 -12.07 -3.40 -26.62
C GLY A 510 -12.34 -2.29 -25.61
N ILE A 511 -13.55 -2.24 -25.07
CA ILE A 511 -13.96 -1.29 -24.03
C ILE A 511 -13.18 -1.54 -22.74
N ALA A 512 -12.99 -2.78 -22.28
CA ALA A 512 -12.19 -3.05 -21.08
C ALA A 512 -10.72 -2.64 -21.24
N VAL A 513 -10.11 -2.92 -22.40
CA VAL A 513 -8.74 -2.47 -22.71
C VAL A 513 -8.69 -0.95 -22.79
N VAL A 514 -9.62 -0.30 -23.48
CA VAL A 514 -9.65 1.17 -23.63
C VAL A 514 -9.90 1.84 -22.28
N VAL A 515 -10.87 1.37 -21.49
CA VAL A 515 -11.18 1.93 -20.16
C VAL A 515 -10.00 1.77 -19.22
N VAL A 516 -9.35 0.60 -19.17
CA VAL A 516 -8.17 0.41 -18.31
C VAL A 516 -6.97 1.21 -18.82
N THR A 517 -6.77 1.31 -20.15
CA THR A 517 -5.68 2.12 -20.72
C THR A 517 -5.90 3.61 -20.48
N VAL A 518 -7.15 4.09 -20.59
CA VAL A 518 -7.52 5.49 -20.33
C VAL A 518 -7.42 5.80 -18.84
N LEU A 519 -7.94 4.93 -17.95
CA LEU A 519 -7.79 5.11 -16.51
C LEU A 519 -6.32 5.11 -16.09
N ALA A 520 -5.50 4.22 -16.65
CA ALA A 520 -4.08 4.17 -16.35
C ALA A 520 -3.29 5.35 -16.95
N ALA A 521 -3.67 5.84 -18.14
CA ALA A 521 -3.09 7.04 -18.75
C ALA A 521 -3.45 8.33 -17.98
N VAL A 522 -4.71 8.47 -17.55
CA VAL A 522 -5.16 9.57 -16.70
C VAL A 522 -4.47 9.53 -15.33
N TRP A 523 -4.24 8.33 -14.79
CA TRP A 523 -3.55 8.15 -13.51
C TRP A 523 -2.05 8.46 -13.60
N THR A 524 -1.35 7.91 -14.59
CA THR A 524 0.08 8.20 -14.83
C THR A 524 0.35 9.66 -15.18
N ALA A 525 -0.59 10.33 -15.86
CA ALA A 525 -0.49 11.77 -16.11
C ALA A 525 -0.59 12.62 -14.83
N ARG A 526 -1.20 12.09 -13.75
CA ARG A 526 -1.33 12.78 -12.46
C ARG A 526 -0.25 12.42 -11.45
N THR A 527 0.48 11.32 -11.63
CA THR A 527 1.45 10.82 -10.65
C THR A 527 2.72 10.29 -11.33
N PRO A 528 3.82 11.07 -11.39
CA PRO A 528 5.01 10.70 -12.17
C PRO A 528 6.00 9.83 -11.35
N SER A 529 5.52 8.86 -10.56
CA SER A 529 6.45 7.98 -9.85
C SER A 529 6.91 6.82 -10.72
N VAL A 530 8.17 6.41 -10.58
CA VAL A 530 8.74 5.24 -11.29
C VAL A 530 7.96 3.96 -10.95
N LEU A 531 7.41 3.86 -9.75
CA LEU A 531 6.56 2.77 -9.28
C LEU A 531 5.24 2.70 -10.08
N ASP A 532 4.61 3.84 -10.35
CA ASP A 532 3.40 3.91 -11.19
C ASP A 532 3.70 3.48 -12.62
N MET A 533 4.87 3.84 -13.14
CA MET A 533 5.36 3.35 -14.44
C MET A 533 5.55 1.83 -14.45
N VAL A 534 6.13 1.25 -13.40
CA VAL A 534 6.30 -0.21 -13.28
C VAL A 534 4.94 -0.90 -13.18
N ALA A 535 4.02 -0.39 -12.36
CA ALA A 535 2.65 -0.90 -12.26
C ALA A 535 1.94 -0.85 -13.63
N PHE A 536 2.09 0.26 -14.36
CA PHE A 536 1.58 0.42 -15.71
C PHE A 536 2.17 -0.63 -16.67
N VAL A 537 3.50 -0.82 -16.67
CA VAL A 537 4.16 -1.81 -17.53
C VAL A 537 3.72 -3.23 -17.18
N VAL A 538 3.51 -3.55 -15.91
CA VAL A 538 3.00 -4.86 -15.47
C VAL A 538 1.56 -5.08 -15.95
N VAL A 539 0.68 -4.08 -15.78
CA VAL A 539 -0.72 -4.14 -16.23
C VAL A 539 -0.78 -4.25 -17.76
N LEU A 540 -0.02 -3.40 -18.47
CA LEU A 540 0.08 -3.42 -19.93
C LEU A 540 0.63 -4.76 -20.42
N GLY A 541 1.67 -5.28 -19.77
CA GLY A 541 2.23 -6.61 -20.04
C GLY A 541 1.18 -7.72 -19.88
N TRP A 542 0.33 -7.61 -18.85
CA TRP A 542 -0.81 -8.51 -18.63
C TRP A 542 -1.80 -8.46 -19.80
N PHE A 543 -2.21 -7.26 -20.24
CA PHE A 543 -3.14 -7.09 -21.35
C PHE A 543 -2.56 -7.53 -22.70
N LEU A 544 -1.29 -7.22 -22.97
CA LEU A 544 -0.60 -7.66 -24.18
C LEU A 544 -0.44 -9.18 -24.20
N ALA A 545 -0.11 -9.80 -23.07
CA ALA A 545 -0.04 -11.25 -22.95
C ALA A 545 -1.41 -11.91 -23.14
N ALA A 546 -2.48 -11.35 -22.55
CA ALA A 546 -3.84 -11.82 -22.74
C ALA A 546 -4.30 -11.69 -24.20
N GLY A 547 -4.02 -10.54 -24.84
CA GLY A 547 -4.31 -10.29 -26.26
C GLY A 547 -3.54 -11.23 -27.18
N PHE A 548 -2.25 -11.47 -26.91
CA PHE A 548 -1.43 -12.40 -27.68
C PHE A 548 -1.90 -13.85 -27.51
N TRP A 549 -2.29 -14.25 -26.28
CA TRP A 549 -2.88 -15.55 -26.02
C TRP A 549 -4.18 -15.75 -26.81
N LEU A 550 -5.09 -14.77 -26.75
CA LEU A 550 -6.34 -14.74 -27.52
C LEU A 550 -6.07 -14.90 -29.02
N ARG A 551 -5.09 -14.16 -29.56
CA ARG A 551 -4.72 -14.21 -30.99
C ARG A 551 -4.15 -15.57 -31.39
N ARG A 552 -3.39 -16.23 -30.52
CA ARG A 552 -2.72 -17.52 -30.80
C ARG A 552 -3.66 -18.72 -30.67
N THR A 553 -4.68 -18.62 -29.81
CA THR A 553 -5.72 -19.65 -29.67
C THR A 553 -6.79 -19.58 -30.75
N MET A 554 -6.87 -18.47 -31.48
CA MET A 554 -7.75 -18.32 -32.63
C MET A 554 -7.01 -18.69 -33.93
N PRO A 555 -7.51 -19.64 -34.72
CA PRO A 555 -6.94 -19.89 -36.04
C PRO A 555 -7.09 -18.64 -36.91
N ALA A 556 -6.01 -18.26 -37.61
CA ALA A 556 -6.11 -17.30 -38.70
C ALA A 556 -7.14 -17.86 -39.70
N ARG A 557 -8.18 -17.07 -40.00
CA ARG A 557 -9.14 -17.40 -41.06
C ARG A 557 -8.44 -17.47 -42.40
#